data_AF-A0A7T5RGI9-F1
#
_entry.id   AF-A0A7T5RGI9-F1
#
_cell.length_a   1.000
_cell.length_b   1.000
_cell.length_c   1.000
_cell.angle_alpha   90.00
_cell.angle_beta   90.00
_cell.angle_gamma   90.00
#
_symmetry.space_group_name_H-M   'P 1'
#
loop_
_entity.id
_entity.type
_entity.pdbx_description
1 polymer ?
#
loop_
_entity_poly.entity_id
_entity_poly.type
_entity_poly.pdbx_seq_one_letter_code
_entity_poly.pdbx_strand_id
1 'polypeptide(L)'
;MLPRQNGSVTIVLLLFVIFAGLSGFLIYSIQPKSESTPALAQILNPTPSPTPSPWQTYSDPAGFSLTYPREGVVVEEHDYSWGECGKEVKNKDGLLLVDNFYKIKTVEWAGTLDDYLIQVGAKDSYETKSLEGSGADEALVLLRLKEGFEIAVGYPPLAFTKAVFKKGEQVYLMQIFNVVNNFGGCILPGIADPVRFNNYHQFNWDIIHSLKF
;
A
#
# COMPACT_ATOMS: atom_id res chain seq x y z
N MET A 1 85.42 -49.30 -49.69
CA MET A 1 84.57 -50.07 -50.61
C MET A 1 83.12 -49.62 -50.44
N LEU A 2 82.51 -49.11 -51.51
CA LEU A 2 81.05 -48.96 -51.73
C LEU A 2 80.39 -50.35 -51.89
N PRO A 3 79.04 -50.54 -51.89
CA PRO A 3 77.91 -49.61 -52.17
C PRO A 3 76.80 -49.61 -51.08
N ARG A 4 75.86 -48.66 -50.94
CA ARG A 4 74.79 -48.10 -51.81
C ARG A 4 73.70 -49.12 -52.18
N GLN A 5 72.53 -49.10 -51.52
CA GLN A 5 71.24 -48.98 -52.22
C GLN A 5 70.01 -48.75 -51.33
N ASN A 6 69.20 -47.82 -51.82
CA ASN A 6 67.94 -47.30 -51.34
C ASN A 6 66.86 -48.37 -51.11
N GLY A 7 66.29 -48.38 -49.89
CA GLY A 7 65.01 -49.00 -49.57
C GLY A 7 63.97 -47.93 -49.24
N SER A 8 63.79 -46.95 -50.12
CA SER A 8 62.63 -46.05 -50.11
C SER A 8 61.71 -46.47 -51.23
N VAL A 9 60.40 -46.37 -50.97
CA VAL A 9 59.30 -46.51 -51.94
C VAL A 9 58.74 -47.93 -52.11
N THR A 10 58.33 -48.61 -51.02
CA THR A 10 57.25 -49.64 -51.13
C THR A 10 56.45 -49.92 -49.82
N ILE A 11 56.53 -49.08 -48.77
CA ILE A 11 55.79 -49.32 -47.50
C ILE A 11 54.81 -48.19 -47.14
N VAL A 12 54.77 -47.09 -47.90
CA VAL A 12 53.88 -45.94 -47.58
C VAL A 12 52.50 -46.04 -48.26
N LEU A 13 52.31 -46.94 -49.24
CA LEU A 13 51.06 -47.05 -50.00
C LEU A 13 50.06 -48.09 -49.47
N LEU A 14 50.39 -48.87 -48.43
CA LEU A 14 49.47 -49.88 -47.87
C LEU A 14 48.72 -49.46 -46.60
N LEU A 15 49.02 -48.28 -46.03
CA LEU A 15 48.35 -47.77 -44.82
C LEU A 15 47.21 -46.78 -45.10
N PHE A 16 47.07 -46.26 -46.32
CA PHE A 16 46.03 -45.27 -46.65
C PHE A 16 44.69 -45.87 -47.11
N VAL A 17 44.61 -47.17 -47.42
CA VAL A 17 43.36 -47.79 -47.89
C VAL A 17 42.50 -48.36 -46.75
N ILE A 18 43.05 -48.55 -45.54
CA ILE A 18 42.29 -49.11 -44.41
C ILE A 18 41.54 -48.03 -43.60
N PHE A 19 41.95 -46.76 -43.64
CA PHE A 19 41.26 -45.69 -42.88
C PHE A 19 40.14 -44.97 -43.63
N ALA A 20 39.95 -45.19 -44.93
CA ALA A 20 38.86 -44.55 -45.68
C ALA A 20 37.56 -45.39 -45.73
N GLY A 21 37.57 -46.63 -45.22
CA GLY A 21 36.44 -47.56 -45.27
C GLY A 21 35.69 -47.80 -43.96
N LEU A 22 36.02 -47.07 -42.88
CA LEU A 22 35.40 -47.26 -41.55
C LEU A 22 34.74 -45.99 -40.98
N SER A 23 34.75 -44.87 -41.70
CA SER A 23 34.05 -43.63 -41.32
C SER A 23 32.70 -43.44 -42.00
N GLY A 24 32.26 -44.38 -42.85
CA GLY A 24 30.99 -44.31 -43.59
C GLY A 24 29.85 -45.20 -43.08
N PHE A 25 30.10 -46.12 -42.13
CA PHE A 25 29.10 -47.12 -41.69
C PHE A 25 28.71 -47.03 -40.21
N LEU A 26 29.05 -45.92 -39.53
CA LEU A 26 28.60 -45.63 -38.17
C LEU A 26 27.75 -44.36 -38.07
N ILE A 27 27.22 -43.86 -39.20
CA ILE A 27 26.32 -42.69 -39.22
C ILE A 27 24.87 -43.05 -39.60
N TYR A 28 24.55 -44.31 -39.93
CA TYR A 28 23.21 -44.68 -40.44
C TYR A 28 22.39 -45.68 -39.60
N SER A 29 22.86 -46.12 -38.42
CA SER A 29 22.14 -47.13 -37.62
C SER A 29 21.79 -46.72 -36.18
N ILE A 30 21.95 -45.45 -35.84
CA ILE A 30 21.32 -44.87 -34.66
C ILE A 30 20.32 -43.85 -35.15
N GLN A 31 19.15 -44.32 -35.61
CA GLN A 31 17.99 -43.46 -35.47
C GLN A 31 17.90 -43.16 -33.98
N PRO A 32 17.97 -41.88 -33.55
CA PRO A 32 17.46 -41.56 -32.24
C PRO A 32 16.01 -42.03 -32.28
N LYS A 33 15.69 -43.01 -31.42
CA LYS A 33 14.33 -43.19 -30.95
C LYS A 33 13.85 -41.77 -30.69
N SER A 34 12.71 -41.38 -31.28
CA SER A 34 12.05 -40.13 -30.91
C SER A 34 11.67 -40.28 -29.43
N GLU A 35 12.65 -40.09 -28.56
CA GLU A 35 12.46 -39.65 -27.21
C GLU A 35 11.78 -38.32 -27.41
N SER A 36 10.48 -38.31 -27.17
CA SER A 36 9.77 -37.10 -26.85
C SER A 36 10.69 -36.32 -25.93
N THR A 37 11.27 -35.25 -26.45
CA THR A 37 11.98 -34.26 -25.65
C THR A 37 11.09 -34.07 -24.42
N PRO A 38 11.55 -34.36 -23.19
CA PRO A 38 10.77 -33.95 -22.05
C PRO A 38 10.56 -32.47 -22.29
N ALA A 39 9.30 -32.08 -22.52
CA ALA A 39 8.95 -30.69 -22.76
C ALA A 39 9.73 -29.93 -21.70
N LEU A 40 10.65 -29.06 -22.13
CA LEU A 40 11.38 -28.19 -21.22
C LEU A 40 10.27 -27.62 -20.35
N ALA A 41 10.19 -28.08 -19.10
CA ALA A 41 9.14 -27.64 -18.20
C ALA A 41 9.33 -26.13 -18.25
N GLN A 42 8.36 -25.44 -18.85
CA GLN A 42 8.40 -23.99 -18.90
C GLN A 42 8.64 -23.62 -17.46
N ILE A 43 9.80 -23.02 -17.18
CA ILE A 43 10.03 -22.37 -15.91
C ILE A 43 8.91 -21.35 -15.92
N LEU A 44 7.81 -21.67 -15.25
CA LEU A 44 6.71 -20.76 -15.03
C LEU A 44 7.42 -19.58 -14.39
N ASN A 45 7.53 -18.47 -15.14
CA ASN A 45 7.95 -17.21 -14.56
C ASN A 45 7.19 -17.12 -13.24
N PRO A 46 7.86 -16.99 -12.08
CA PRO A 46 7.16 -16.91 -10.83
C PRO A 46 6.12 -15.82 -11.01
N THR A 47 4.84 -16.19 -10.89
CA THR A 47 3.76 -15.24 -11.00
C THR A 47 4.13 -14.13 -10.04
N PRO A 48 4.30 -12.87 -10.49
CA PRO A 48 4.72 -11.81 -9.60
C PRO A 48 3.73 -11.83 -8.44
N SER A 49 4.25 -12.10 -7.25
CA SER A 49 3.42 -12.11 -6.05
C SER A 49 2.76 -10.73 -6.01
N PRO A 50 1.42 -10.64 -5.88
CA PRO A 50 0.75 -9.37 -5.95
C PRO A 50 1.39 -8.43 -4.94
N THR A 51 1.89 -7.28 -5.42
CA THR A 51 2.44 -6.25 -4.54
C THR A 51 1.36 -5.92 -3.51
N PRO A 52 1.64 -6.02 -2.19
CA PRO A 52 0.66 -5.71 -1.18
C PRO A 52 0.13 -4.30 -1.38
N SER A 53 -1.17 -4.11 -1.20
CA SER A 53 -1.76 -2.77 -1.23
C SER A 53 -1.03 -1.88 -0.22
N PRO A 54 -0.63 -0.64 -0.60
CA PRO A 54 -0.03 0.31 0.32
C PRO A 54 -1.03 0.78 1.39
N TRP A 55 -2.29 0.37 1.28
CA TRP A 55 -3.37 0.70 2.19
C TRP A 55 -3.82 -0.52 3.00
N GLN A 56 -4.25 -0.25 4.22
CA GLN A 56 -5.00 -1.13 5.11
C GLN A 56 -6.41 -0.56 5.31
N THR A 57 -7.35 -1.42 5.71
CA THR A 57 -8.72 -1.02 5.97
C THR A 57 -9.13 -1.55 7.34
N TYR A 58 -9.63 -0.66 8.20
CA TYR A 58 -10.39 -1.03 9.39
C TYR A 58 -11.87 -1.08 9.02
N SER A 59 -12.56 -2.14 9.41
CA SER A 59 -14.01 -2.27 9.22
C SER A 59 -14.67 -2.34 10.58
N ASP A 60 -15.61 -1.43 10.82
CA ASP A 60 -16.40 -1.44 12.02
C ASP A 60 -17.61 -2.37 11.88
N PRO A 61 -17.96 -3.15 12.92
CA PRO A 61 -19.17 -3.97 12.90
C PRO A 61 -20.45 -3.17 12.64
N ALA A 62 -20.48 -1.87 12.99
CA ALA A 62 -21.62 -0.99 12.74
C ALA A 62 -21.73 -0.51 11.27
N GLY A 63 -20.81 -0.92 10.40
CA GLY A 63 -20.99 -0.84 8.95
C GLY A 63 -20.15 0.22 8.23
N PHE A 64 -19.26 0.94 8.92
CA PHE A 64 -18.30 1.81 8.24
C PHE A 64 -16.95 1.13 8.01
N SER A 65 -16.21 1.61 7.03
CA SER A 65 -14.82 1.24 6.78
C SER A 65 -13.92 2.47 6.67
N LEU A 66 -12.69 2.34 7.16
CA LEU A 66 -11.69 3.40 7.17
C LEU A 66 -10.42 2.89 6.52
N THR A 67 -9.99 3.54 5.43
CA THR A 67 -8.76 3.16 4.72
C THR A 67 -7.59 4.04 5.15
N TYR A 68 -6.46 3.43 5.55
CA TYR A 68 -5.27 4.12 6.06
C TYR A 68 -3.96 3.47 5.59
N PRO A 69 -2.81 4.17 5.63
CA PRO A 69 -1.58 3.63 5.06
C PRO A 69 -1.11 2.40 5.84
N ARG A 70 -0.50 1.44 5.13
CA ARG A 70 0.06 0.23 5.72
C ARG A 70 1.36 0.49 6.48
N GLU A 71 2.15 1.43 5.98
CA GLU A 71 3.42 1.85 6.55
C GLU A 71 3.48 3.38 6.64
N GLY A 72 4.27 3.87 7.58
CA GLY A 72 4.40 5.28 7.86
C GLY A 72 5.44 5.55 8.93
N VAL A 73 5.40 6.75 9.51
CA VAL A 73 6.34 7.14 10.56
C VAL A 73 5.78 6.77 11.91
N VAL A 74 6.39 5.78 12.56
CA VAL A 74 6.05 5.29 13.89
C VAL A 74 6.66 6.20 14.95
N VAL A 75 5.87 6.55 15.95
CA VAL A 75 6.34 7.30 17.12
C VAL A 75 6.99 6.33 18.12
N GLU A 76 8.25 6.60 18.47
CA GLU A 76 8.98 5.91 19.54
C GLU A 76 9.19 6.86 20.73
N GLU A 77 9.65 6.35 21.87
CA GLU A 77 9.77 7.12 23.12
C GLU A 77 10.59 8.42 22.96
N HIS A 78 11.62 8.37 22.11
CA HIS A 78 12.56 9.49 21.90
C HIS A 78 12.94 9.71 20.42
N ASP A 79 12.28 9.05 19.47
CA ASP A 79 12.60 9.17 18.05
C ASP A 79 11.37 8.85 17.17
N TYR A 80 11.58 8.91 15.85
CA TYR A 80 10.67 8.49 14.82
C TYR A 80 11.35 7.51 13.88
N SER A 81 10.67 6.42 13.53
CA SER A 81 11.17 5.41 12.60
C SER A 81 10.14 5.09 11.52
N TRP A 82 10.59 4.56 10.39
CA TRP A 82 9.67 4.03 9.38
C TRP A 82 9.22 2.63 9.79
N GLY A 83 7.92 2.35 9.76
CA GLY A 83 7.39 1.05 10.16
C GLY A 83 5.93 0.84 9.81
N GLU A 84 5.39 -0.30 10.26
CA GLU A 84 3.99 -0.69 10.04
C GLU A 84 3.03 0.15 10.88
N CYS A 85 1.94 0.59 10.24
CA CYS A 85 0.82 1.28 10.86
C CYS A 85 -0.33 0.32 11.17
N GLY A 86 -1.30 0.78 11.95
CA GLY A 86 -2.48 0.03 12.41
C GLY A 86 -2.26 -0.72 13.72
N LYS A 87 -1.16 -0.45 14.43
CA LYS A 87 -0.85 -1.12 15.71
C LYS A 87 -1.67 -0.54 16.86
N GLU A 88 -2.03 0.73 16.77
CA GLU A 88 -2.79 1.44 17.79
C GLU A 88 -4.22 1.73 17.31
N VAL A 89 -4.96 0.67 16.94
CA VAL A 89 -6.40 0.77 16.64
C VAL A 89 -7.21 0.42 17.89
N LYS A 90 -7.92 1.40 18.45
CA LYS A 90 -8.67 1.25 19.71
C LYS A 90 -10.07 1.81 19.53
N ASN A 91 -11.09 0.98 19.77
CA ASN A 91 -12.48 1.41 19.83
C ASN A 91 -12.96 1.34 21.29
N LYS A 92 -13.33 2.49 21.88
CA LYS A 92 -13.84 2.57 23.25
C LYS A 92 -14.81 3.73 23.40
N ASP A 93 -15.96 3.49 24.03
CA ASP A 93 -16.95 4.52 24.39
C ASP A 93 -17.39 5.40 23.19
N GLY A 94 -17.63 4.77 22.02
CA GLY A 94 -18.01 5.49 20.80
C GLY A 94 -16.86 6.29 20.17
N LEU A 95 -15.63 6.01 20.58
CA LEU A 95 -14.43 6.63 20.04
C LEU A 95 -13.53 5.58 19.39
N LEU A 96 -13.36 5.67 18.08
CA LEU A 96 -12.33 4.94 17.36
C LEU A 96 -11.08 5.82 17.23
N LEU A 97 -9.96 5.32 17.70
CA LEU A 97 -8.64 5.86 17.45
C LEU A 97 -7.91 4.90 16.50
N VAL A 98 -7.30 5.43 15.46
CA VAL A 98 -6.47 4.67 14.50
C VAL A 98 -5.11 5.35 14.44
N ASP A 99 -4.16 4.75 15.14
CA ASP A 99 -2.82 5.31 15.37
C ASP A 99 -2.87 6.78 15.83
N ASN A 100 -1.90 7.59 15.41
CA ASN A 100 -1.91 9.04 15.54
C ASN A 100 -2.35 9.70 14.22
N PHE A 101 -3.21 9.01 13.44
CA PHE A 101 -3.84 9.58 12.25
C PHE A 101 -5.23 10.12 12.57
N TYR A 102 -6.04 9.28 13.22
CA TYR A 102 -7.47 9.50 13.28
C TYR A 102 -8.05 9.33 14.66
N LYS A 103 -9.06 10.17 14.88
CA LYS A 103 -10.02 10.01 15.94
C LYS A 103 -11.41 10.19 15.36
N ILE A 104 -12.22 9.14 15.38
CA ILE A 104 -13.61 9.16 14.94
C ILE A 104 -14.48 9.05 16.18
N LYS A 105 -15.28 10.08 16.42
CA LYS A 105 -16.27 10.08 17.50
C LYS A 105 -17.65 9.82 16.90
N THR A 106 -18.33 8.82 17.42
CA THR A 106 -19.72 8.50 17.07
C THR A 106 -20.66 9.09 18.12
N VAL A 107 -21.75 9.69 17.67
CA VAL A 107 -22.79 10.29 18.50
C VAL A 107 -24.14 9.84 17.98
N GLU A 108 -25.05 9.43 18.85
CA GLU A 108 -26.43 9.14 18.48
C GLU A 108 -27.17 10.43 18.12
N TRP A 109 -27.80 10.45 16.96
CA TRP A 109 -28.53 11.60 16.44
C TRP A 109 -29.54 11.17 15.37
N ALA A 110 -30.82 11.36 15.64
CA ALA A 110 -31.90 10.99 14.71
C ALA A 110 -32.26 12.09 13.68
N GLY A 111 -31.81 13.33 13.89
CA GLY A 111 -32.14 14.49 13.04
C GLY A 111 -31.29 14.57 11.76
N THR A 112 -31.44 15.66 11.00
CA THR A 112 -30.55 15.94 9.86
C THR A 112 -29.18 16.39 10.33
N LEU A 113 -28.18 16.37 9.44
CA LEU A 113 -26.85 16.90 9.77
C LEU A 113 -26.92 18.42 9.96
N ASP A 114 -27.84 19.11 9.28
CA ASP A 114 -28.11 20.54 9.48
C ASP A 114 -28.54 20.86 10.91
N ASP A 115 -29.55 20.12 11.41
CA ASP A 115 -30.06 20.25 12.77
C ASP A 115 -28.96 19.96 13.81
N TYR A 116 -28.12 18.95 13.54
CA TYR A 116 -26.97 18.65 14.39
C TYR A 116 -26.01 19.84 14.48
N LEU A 117 -25.66 20.43 13.34
CA LEU A 117 -24.76 21.59 13.30
C LEU A 117 -25.35 22.81 14.01
N ILE A 118 -26.66 23.03 13.94
CA ILE A 118 -27.35 24.08 14.71
C ILE A 118 -27.24 23.78 16.21
N GLN A 119 -27.60 22.56 16.62
CA GLN A 119 -27.59 22.12 18.02
C GLN A 119 -26.23 22.28 18.69
N VAL A 120 -25.13 21.99 17.97
CA VAL A 120 -23.76 22.13 18.50
C VAL A 120 -23.17 23.53 18.29
N GLY A 121 -23.91 24.47 17.67
CA GLY A 121 -23.45 25.82 17.40
C GLY A 121 -22.40 25.94 16.29
N ALA A 122 -22.31 24.95 15.39
CA ALA A 122 -21.33 24.92 14.30
C ALA A 122 -21.88 25.40 12.95
N LYS A 123 -23.20 25.46 12.77
CA LYS A 123 -23.86 25.74 11.49
C LYS A 123 -23.35 27.02 10.82
N ASP A 124 -23.25 28.09 11.59
CA ASP A 124 -22.81 29.39 11.09
C ASP A 124 -21.32 29.66 11.30
N SER A 125 -20.62 28.74 11.95
CA SER A 125 -19.22 28.92 12.34
C SER A 125 -18.25 28.54 11.22
N TYR A 126 -18.64 27.63 10.32
CA TYR A 126 -17.75 27.07 9.30
C TYR A 126 -18.25 27.28 7.88
N GLU A 127 -17.32 27.49 6.95
CA GLU A 127 -17.54 27.19 5.55
C GLU A 127 -17.55 25.67 5.37
N THR A 128 -18.63 25.16 4.76
CA THR A 128 -18.84 23.72 4.59
C THR A 128 -18.99 23.35 3.13
N LYS A 129 -18.59 22.14 2.76
CA LYS A 129 -18.84 21.56 1.44
C LYS A 129 -19.41 20.16 1.60
N SER A 130 -20.49 19.85 0.89
CA SER A 130 -21.03 18.48 0.84
C SER A 130 -19.99 17.50 0.31
N LEU A 131 -19.96 16.32 0.91
CA LEU A 131 -19.06 15.24 0.56
C LEU A 131 -19.85 14.09 -0.05
N GLU A 132 -19.59 13.80 -1.32
CA GLU A 132 -20.28 12.76 -2.06
C GLU A 132 -19.48 11.45 -2.09
N GLY A 133 -20.15 10.35 -2.43
CA GLY A 133 -19.49 9.05 -2.62
C GLY A 133 -18.91 8.44 -1.34
N SER A 134 -19.35 8.88 -0.16
CA SER A 134 -19.00 8.27 1.13
C SER A 134 -19.92 7.10 1.51
N GLY A 135 -21.11 7.00 0.91
CA GLY A 135 -22.14 6.04 1.31
C GLY A 135 -22.96 6.48 2.54
N ALA A 136 -22.59 7.61 3.17
CA ALA A 136 -23.38 8.25 4.20
C ALA A 136 -24.69 8.83 3.64
N ASP A 137 -25.70 9.01 4.49
CA ASP A 137 -26.96 9.62 4.08
C ASP A 137 -26.77 11.14 3.88
N GLU A 138 -25.96 11.76 4.74
CA GLU A 138 -25.47 13.13 4.60
C GLU A 138 -24.00 13.17 5.00
N ALA A 139 -23.17 13.94 4.29
CA ALA A 139 -21.79 14.15 4.70
C ALA A 139 -21.29 15.51 4.25
N LEU A 140 -20.43 16.13 5.06
CA LEU A 140 -19.77 17.37 4.72
C LEU A 140 -18.37 17.48 5.28
N VAL A 141 -17.60 18.38 4.67
CA VAL A 141 -16.27 18.79 5.09
C VAL A 141 -16.36 20.15 5.74
N LEU A 142 -15.68 20.32 6.87
CA LEU A 142 -15.46 21.62 7.51
C LEU A 142 -14.16 22.21 6.95
N LEU A 143 -14.27 23.26 6.12
CA LEU A 143 -13.13 23.82 5.40
C LEU A 143 -12.32 24.78 6.28
N ARG A 144 -12.98 25.84 6.76
CA ARG A 144 -12.41 26.89 7.62
C ARG A 144 -13.51 27.60 8.40
N LEU A 145 -13.12 28.31 9.45
CA LEU A 145 -14.02 29.23 10.14
C LEU A 145 -14.43 30.36 9.19
N LYS A 146 -15.69 30.80 9.27
CA LYS A 146 -16.15 31.99 8.53
C LYS A 146 -15.47 33.24 9.09
N GLU A 147 -15.27 34.21 8.21
CA GLU A 147 -14.75 35.53 8.61
C GLU A 147 -15.69 36.21 9.61
N GLY A 148 -15.13 36.90 10.61
CA GLY A 148 -15.90 37.58 11.66
C GLY A 148 -16.42 36.67 12.77
N PHE A 149 -16.11 35.36 12.75
CA PHE A 149 -16.41 34.49 13.87
C PHE A 149 -15.50 34.81 15.06
N GLU A 150 -16.07 35.41 16.10
CA GLU A 150 -15.36 35.73 17.34
C GLU A 150 -15.37 34.55 18.30
N ILE A 151 -14.19 34.08 18.67
CA ILE A 151 -14.03 33.06 19.72
C ILE A 151 -14.00 33.80 21.06
N ALA A 152 -15.16 33.91 21.71
CA ALA A 152 -15.29 34.66 22.96
C ALA A 152 -14.43 34.04 24.10
N VAL A 153 -14.40 32.71 24.24
CA VAL A 153 -13.51 31.94 25.14
C VAL A 153 -13.41 30.49 24.65
N GLY A 154 -12.20 29.92 24.57
CA GLY A 154 -11.98 28.48 24.33
C GLY A 154 -11.76 28.11 22.86
N TYR A 155 -12.23 26.91 22.47
CA TYR A 155 -12.16 26.42 21.10
C TYR A 155 -13.53 26.58 20.40
N PRO A 156 -13.55 26.84 19.08
CA PRO A 156 -14.82 26.86 18.34
C PRO A 156 -15.50 25.49 18.38
N PRO A 157 -16.83 25.43 18.22
CA PRO A 157 -17.57 24.17 18.11
C PRO A 157 -16.98 23.24 17.05
N LEU A 158 -16.91 21.94 17.31
CA LEU A 158 -16.29 20.97 16.39
C LEU A 158 -14.82 21.25 16.02
N ALA A 159 -14.09 22.00 16.85
CA ALA A 159 -12.64 22.14 16.69
C ALA A 159 -11.96 20.79 16.42
N PHE A 160 -10.98 20.79 15.52
CA PHE A 160 -10.23 19.62 15.05
C PHE A 160 -11.03 18.60 14.22
N THR A 161 -12.35 18.78 14.07
CA THR A 161 -13.18 17.99 13.15
C THR A 161 -12.95 18.48 11.73
N LYS A 162 -12.71 17.54 10.82
CA LYS A 162 -12.49 17.83 9.39
C LYS A 162 -13.67 17.43 8.53
N ALA A 163 -14.37 16.35 8.89
CA ALA A 163 -15.56 15.92 8.21
C ALA A 163 -16.59 15.38 9.20
N VAL A 164 -17.86 15.55 8.84
CA VAL A 164 -19.02 15.09 9.60
C VAL A 164 -19.85 14.23 8.66
N PHE A 165 -20.20 13.02 9.11
CA PHE A 165 -20.99 12.07 8.34
C PHE A 165 -22.20 11.66 9.16
N LYS A 166 -23.35 11.50 8.52
CA LYS A 166 -24.58 11.00 9.12
C LYS A 166 -24.98 9.72 8.41
N LYS A 167 -25.20 8.66 9.19
CA LYS A 167 -25.70 7.37 8.70
C LYS A 167 -26.71 6.82 9.69
N GLY A 168 -27.96 6.66 9.26
CA GLY A 168 -29.07 6.29 10.14
C GLY A 168 -29.20 7.27 11.30
N GLU A 169 -29.26 6.74 12.52
CA GLU A 169 -29.37 7.51 13.77
C GLU A 169 -28.01 7.86 14.39
N GLN A 170 -26.95 7.94 13.57
CA GLN A 170 -25.60 8.21 14.06
C GLN A 170 -24.91 9.30 13.25
N VAL A 171 -24.16 10.14 13.97
CA VAL A 171 -23.23 11.12 13.42
C VAL A 171 -21.80 10.72 13.78
N TYR A 172 -20.94 10.72 12.77
CA TYR A 172 -19.52 10.39 12.86
C TYR A 172 -18.70 11.65 12.64
N LEU A 173 -17.96 12.05 13.66
CA LEU A 173 -17.07 13.21 13.64
C LEU A 173 -15.66 12.72 13.36
N MET A 174 -15.19 12.93 12.13
CA MET A 174 -13.84 12.59 11.75
C MET A 174 -12.89 13.73 12.13
N GLN A 175 -12.02 13.45 13.10
CA GLN A 175 -10.98 14.35 13.55
C GLN A 175 -9.63 13.86 13.02
N ILE A 176 -8.88 14.77 12.40
CA ILE A 176 -7.49 14.50 12.05
C ILE A 176 -6.67 14.81 13.28
N PHE A 177 -6.09 13.78 13.86
CA PHE A 177 -5.47 13.85 15.17
C PHE A 177 -3.96 13.72 15.03
N ASN A 178 -3.32 14.79 14.59
CA ASN A 178 -1.87 14.83 14.33
C ASN A 178 -1.05 15.16 15.59
N VAL A 179 -1.40 14.58 16.73
CA VAL A 179 -0.68 14.77 17.99
C VAL A 179 -0.08 13.45 18.39
N VAL A 180 1.19 13.48 18.80
CA VAL A 180 1.91 12.32 19.32
C VAL A 180 1.31 11.93 20.67
N ASN A 181 0.31 11.06 20.64
CA ASN A 181 -0.41 10.64 21.84
C ASN A 181 -0.11 9.20 22.22
N ASN A 182 0.25 8.35 21.25
CA ASN A 182 0.51 6.93 21.47
C ASN A 182 1.84 6.52 20.83
N PHE A 183 2.78 6.08 21.66
CA PHE A 183 3.97 5.36 21.19
C PHE A 183 3.54 4.07 20.49
N GLY A 184 4.23 3.72 19.41
CA GLY A 184 3.91 2.59 18.55
C GLY A 184 2.87 2.89 17.46
N GLY A 185 2.14 4.01 17.54
CA GLY A 185 1.23 4.47 16.49
C GLY A 185 1.95 5.29 15.42
N CYS A 186 1.51 5.19 14.18
CA CYS A 186 2.00 6.04 13.10
C CYS A 186 1.46 7.48 13.15
N ILE A 187 2.24 8.43 12.61
CA ILE A 187 1.88 9.82 12.35
C ILE A 187 2.23 10.18 10.90
N LEU A 188 1.66 11.28 10.39
CA LEU A 188 1.99 11.78 9.06
C LEU A 188 3.48 12.20 8.97
N PRO A 189 4.23 11.76 7.94
CA PRO A 189 5.67 12.02 7.85
C PRO A 189 6.05 13.50 7.89
N GLY A 190 5.26 14.36 7.21
CA GLY A 190 5.49 15.81 7.18
C GLY A 190 5.30 16.50 8.54
N ILE A 191 4.71 15.81 9.53
CA ILE A 191 4.50 16.32 10.88
C ILE A 191 5.58 15.82 11.84
N ALA A 192 6.07 14.60 11.65
CA ALA A 192 7.13 14.02 12.48
C ALA A 192 8.47 14.76 12.29
N ASP A 193 8.97 14.79 11.06
CA ASP A 193 10.18 15.51 10.68
C ASP A 193 10.17 15.75 9.16
N PRO A 194 9.79 16.96 8.71
CA PRO A 194 9.65 17.26 7.29
C PRO A 194 10.98 17.27 6.54
N VAL A 195 12.13 17.28 7.23
CA VAL A 195 13.47 17.22 6.64
C VAL A 195 13.90 15.76 6.48
N ARG A 196 13.82 14.97 7.55
CA ARG A 196 14.19 13.53 7.54
C ARG A 196 13.26 12.71 6.65
N PHE A 197 11.98 13.06 6.59
CA PHE A 197 10.96 12.32 5.84
C PHE A 197 10.45 13.08 4.60
N ASN A 198 11.26 13.97 4.03
CA ASN A 198 10.86 14.82 2.90
C ASN A 198 10.42 14.05 1.64
N ASN A 199 10.91 12.84 1.41
CA ASN A 199 10.55 12.04 0.24
C ASN A 199 9.13 11.43 0.36
N TYR A 200 8.52 11.52 1.54
CA TYR A 200 7.22 10.94 1.85
C TYR A 200 6.08 11.98 1.84
N HIS A 201 6.35 13.22 1.40
CA HIS A 201 5.32 14.24 1.15
C HIS A 201 4.29 13.85 0.08
N GLN A 202 4.58 12.78 -0.69
CA GLN A 202 3.70 12.25 -1.73
C GLN A 202 2.49 11.47 -1.19
N PHE A 203 2.46 11.15 0.10
CA PHE A 203 1.24 10.69 0.76
C PHE A 203 0.29 11.87 0.98
N ASN A 204 -0.14 12.51 -0.12
CA ASN A 204 -1.25 13.45 -0.12
C ASN A 204 -2.54 12.62 0.00
N TRP A 205 -2.69 12.02 1.17
CA TRP A 205 -3.81 11.18 1.50
C TRP A 205 -5.03 12.07 1.63
N ASP A 206 -5.99 11.85 0.74
CA ASP A 206 -7.29 12.49 0.85
C ASP A 206 -8.09 11.80 1.97
N ILE A 207 -7.63 12.10 3.18
CA ILE A 207 -8.12 11.59 4.46
C ILE A 207 -9.65 11.71 4.54
N ILE A 208 -10.20 12.80 4.02
CA ILE A 208 -11.63 13.10 4.06
C ILE A 208 -12.45 12.01 3.35
N HIS A 209 -11.89 11.38 2.31
CA HIS A 209 -12.55 10.34 1.55
C HIS A 209 -12.25 8.92 2.05
N SER A 210 -11.48 8.79 3.13
CA SER A 210 -11.07 7.47 3.65
C SER A 210 -12.14 6.73 4.44
N LEU A 211 -13.11 7.46 5.01
CA LEU A 211 -14.25 6.90 5.73
C LEU A 211 -15.42 6.65 4.77
N LYS A 212 -15.92 5.40 4.73
CA LYS A 212 -17.01 4.93 3.86
C LYS A 212 -18.06 4.15 4.65
N PHE A 213 -19.30 4.16 4.19
CA PHE A 213 -20.47 3.46 4.74
C PHE A 213 -21.19 2.63 3.68
#